data_AF-A0A7S0LNN5-F1
#
_entry.id   AF-A0A7S0LNN5-F1
#
_cell.length_a   1.000
_cell.length_b   1.000
_cell.length_c   1.000
_cell.angle_alpha   90.00
_cell.angle_beta   90.00
_cell.angle_gamma   90.00
#
_symmetry.space_group_name_H-M   'P 1'
#
loop_
_entity.id
_entity.type
_entity.pdbx_description
1 polymer ?
#
loop_
_entity_poly.entity_id
_entity_poly.type
_entity_poly.pdbx_seq_one_letter_code
_entity_poly.pdbx_strand_id
1 'polypeptide(L)'
;MRALSTKVPRTPEQVKEGIERVERMKKFMQKSANTDMARGVGSGWDLHVPKNISEMAALSGMPKEHSSRTILIGQRQLKSVQSGQAYAHQWQITWKNEERWKNPLMGWGSSADPMAQVKLNFDPMAQ
;
A
#
# COMPACT_ATOMS: atom_id res chain seq x y z
N MET A 1 -51.12 -10.09 -7.29
CA MET A 1 -49.97 -9.24 -7.67
C MET A 1 -50.52 -7.88 -8.10
N ARG A 2 -50.18 -6.77 -7.43
CA ARG A 2 -50.72 -5.43 -7.71
C ARG A 2 -49.62 -4.59 -8.36
N ALA A 3 -49.78 -4.27 -9.65
CA ALA A 3 -48.79 -3.49 -10.39
C ALA A 3 -48.71 -2.06 -9.83
N LEU A 4 -47.51 -1.62 -9.45
CA LEU A 4 -47.20 -0.25 -9.08
C LEU A 4 -47.23 0.62 -10.35
N SER A 5 -48.40 1.19 -10.66
CA SER A 5 -48.57 2.20 -11.70
C SER A 5 -47.96 3.52 -11.22
N THR A 6 -46.78 3.87 -11.75
CA THR A 6 -46.25 5.22 -11.61
C THR A 6 -47.11 6.14 -12.48
N LYS A 7 -47.96 6.95 -11.85
CA LYS A 7 -48.84 7.89 -12.56
C LYS A 7 -47.97 8.85 -13.36
N VAL A 8 -48.06 8.80 -14.69
CA VAL A 8 -47.51 9.82 -15.59
C VAL A 8 -48.20 11.15 -15.28
N PRO A 9 -47.46 12.25 -15.05
CA PRO A 9 -48.06 13.53 -14.66
C PRO A 9 -48.92 14.09 -15.81
N ARG A 10 -50.17 14.48 -15.52
CA ARG A 10 -51.14 14.91 -16.55
C ARG A 10 -51.34 16.43 -16.65
N THR A 11 -50.78 17.21 -15.73
CA THR A 11 -50.95 18.68 -15.70
C THR A 11 -49.61 19.40 -15.55
N PRO A 12 -49.41 20.57 -16.18
CA PRO A 12 -48.13 21.29 -16.18
C PRO A 12 -47.65 21.72 -14.78
N GLU A 13 -48.55 21.87 -13.81
CA GLU A 13 -48.21 22.21 -12.41
C GLU A 13 -47.57 21.04 -11.66
N GLN A 14 -48.09 19.82 -11.86
CA GLN A 14 -47.51 18.60 -11.26
C GLN A 14 -46.10 18.30 -11.76
N VAL A 15 -45.81 18.70 -13.01
CA VAL A 15 -44.45 18.58 -13.58
C VAL A 15 -43.49 19.54 -12.88
N LYS A 16 -43.92 20.79 -12.64
CA LYS A 16 -43.12 21.79 -11.90
C LYS A 16 -42.85 21.35 -10.47
N GLU A 17 -43.87 20.87 -9.76
CA GLU A 17 -43.72 20.34 -8.39
C GLU A 17 -42.77 19.12 -8.36
N GLY A 18 -42.85 18.26 -9.37
CA GLY A 18 -41.95 17.12 -9.55
C GLY A 18 -40.49 17.55 -9.73
N ILE A 19 -40.23 18.58 -10.55
CA ILE A 19 -38.88 19.14 -10.76
C ILE A 19 -38.35 19.75 -9.46
N GLU A 20 -39.15 20.56 -8.77
CA GLU A 20 -38.74 21.15 -7.49
C GLU A 20 -38.46 20.08 -6.43
N ARG A 21 -39.25 19.00 -6.41
CA ARG A 21 -39.02 17.86 -5.51
C ARG A 21 -37.68 17.18 -5.81
N VAL A 22 -37.34 17.00 -7.08
CA VAL A 22 -36.04 16.45 -7.51
C VAL A 22 -34.89 17.39 -7.15
N GLU A 23 -35.06 18.70 -7.31
CA GLU A 23 -34.05 19.70 -6.94
C GLU A 23 -33.82 19.78 -5.43
N ARG A 24 -34.90 19.76 -4.62
CA ARG A 24 -34.81 19.66 -3.16
C ARG A 24 -34.08 18.39 -2.74
N MET A 25 -34.34 17.27 -3.43
CA MET A 25 -33.71 15.99 -3.15
C MET A 25 -32.23 15.97 -3.57
N LYS A 26 -31.86 16.58 -4.71
CA LYS A 26 -30.46 16.81 -5.10
C LYS A 26 -29.72 17.69 -4.09
N LYS A 27 -30.34 18.79 -3.65
CA LYS A 27 -29.77 19.70 -2.64
C LYS A 27 -29.59 19.03 -1.28
N PHE A 28 -30.54 18.17 -0.88
CA PHE A 28 -30.43 17.36 0.34
C PHE A 28 -29.28 16.35 0.25
N MET A 29 -29.18 15.60 -0.87
CA MET A 29 -28.10 14.65 -1.11
C MET A 29 -26.73 15.32 -1.16
N GLN A 30 -26.65 16.52 -1.73
CA GLN A 30 -25.42 17.31 -1.78
C GLN A 30 -25.06 17.92 -0.41
N LYS A 31 -26.06 18.20 0.44
CA LYS A 31 -25.86 18.62 1.83
C LYS A 31 -25.41 17.45 2.71
N SER A 32 -25.93 16.23 2.49
CA SER A 32 -25.47 15.02 3.20
C SER A 32 -24.10 14.54 2.72
N ALA A 33 -23.73 14.79 1.45
CA ALA A 33 -22.39 14.55 0.92
C ALA A 33 -21.33 15.52 1.47
N ASN A 34 -21.75 16.67 2.01
CA ASN A 34 -20.87 17.64 2.68
C ASN A 34 -20.73 17.40 4.20
N THR A 35 -21.33 16.33 4.73
CA THR A 35 -21.01 15.88 6.09
C THR A 35 -19.59 15.34 6.07
N ASP A 36 -18.71 15.90 6.90
CA ASP A 36 -17.25 15.70 6.94
C ASP A 36 -16.77 14.27 7.29
N MET A 37 -17.54 13.23 6.94
CA MET A 37 -17.15 11.82 7.08
C MET A 37 -16.47 11.27 5.81
N ALA A 38 -16.58 11.96 4.68
CA ALA A 38 -16.02 11.53 3.39
C ALA A 38 -14.78 12.34 2.94
N ARG A 39 -14.39 13.39 3.67
CA ARG A 39 -13.19 14.20 3.35
C ARG A 39 -11.87 13.61 3.84
N GLY A 40 -11.91 12.57 4.67
CA GLY A 40 -10.71 11.95 5.26
C GLY A 40 -10.30 10.61 4.65
N VAL A 41 -11.10 10.05 3.73
CA VAL A 41 -10.75 8.81 3.05
C VAL A 41 -10.38 9.17 1.63
N GLY A 42 -9.13 9.64 1.46
CA GLY A 42 -8.47 9.60 0.17
C GLY A 42 -8.61 8.20 -0.43
N SER A 43 -8.64 8.11 -1.76
CA SER A 43 -8.59 6.85 -2.51
C SER A 43 -7.69 5.86 -1.77
N GLY A 44 -8.18 4.67 -1.45
CA GLY A 44 -7.71 3.74 -0.40
C GLY A 44 -6.27 3.20 -0.47
N TRP A 45 -5.31 4.06 -0.79
CA TRP A 45 -3.87 3.85 -0.89
C TRP A 45 -3.06 5.05 -0.36
N ASP A 46 -3.69 6.08 0.21
CA ASP A 46 -2.99 7.06 1.04
C ASP A 46 -2.61 6.39 2.38
N LEU A 47 -1.68 5.43 2.31
CA LEU A 47 -0.92 4.99 3.45
C LEU A 47 -0.33 6.26 4.06
N HIS A 48 -0.67 6.55 5.31
CA HIS A 48 0.02 7.57 6.09
C HIS A 48 1.47 7.14 6.25
N VAL A 49 2.29 7.35 5.22
CA VAL A 49 3.74 7.22 5.30
C VAL A 49 4.15 8.29 6.30
N PRO A 50 4.68 7.90 7.48
CA PRO A 50 5.13 8.88 8.45
C PRO A 50 6.15 9.77 7.76
N LYS A 51 5.83 11.05 7.60
CA LYS A 51 6.73 12.02 6.94
C LYS A 51 8.06 12.16 7.70
N ASN A 52 8.04 11.80 8.99
CA ASN A 52 9.17 11.84 9.89
C ASN A 52 9.92 10.50 9.88
N ILE A 53 10.94 10.40 9.04
CA ILE A 53 11.80 9.21 8.90
C ILE A 53 12.43 8.79 10.24
N SER A 54 12.78 9.77 11.09
CA SER A 54 13.35 9.53 12.43
C SER A 54 12.38 8.82 13.39
N GLU A 55 11.07 9.08 13.27
CA GLU A 55 10.06 8.42 14.10
C GLU A 55 9.85 6.96 13.68
N MET A 56 9.93 6.67 12.38
CA MET A 56 9.88 5.29 11.88
C MET A 56 11.03 4.44 12.43
N ALA A 57 12.24 4.99 12.49
CA ALA A 57 13.38 4.29 13.05
C ALA A 57 13.19 3.98 14.54
N ALA A 58 12.61 4.92 15.31
CA ALA A 58 12.32 4.72 16.74
C ALA A 58 11.25 3.66 16.98
N LEU A 59 10.23 3.59 16.12
CA LEU A 59 9.14 2.60 16.22
C LEU A 59 9.52 1.21 15.69
N SER A 60 10.54 1.10 14.85
CA SER A 60 10.93 -0.17 14.23
C SER A 60 11.48 -1.21 15.21
N GLY A 61 11.87 -0.83 16.43
CA GLY A 61 12.49 -1.74 17.41
C GLY A 61 13.84 -2.32 16.97
N MET A 62 14.42 -1.85 15.86
CA MET A 62 15.73 -2.28 15.39
C MET A 62 16.84 -1.67 16.25
N PRO A 63 17.84 -2.46 16.69
CA PRO A 63 19.02 -1.94 17.36
C PRO A 63 19.73 -0.87 16.53
N LYS A 64 20.31 0.15 17.19
CA LYS A 64 20.99 1.26 16.51
C LYS A 64 22.13 0.80 15.58
N GLU A 65 22.87 -0.23 16.01
CA GLU A 65 23.95 -0.86 15.24
C GLU A 65 23.47 -1.33 13.85
N HIS A 66 22.23 -1.79 13.81
CA HIS A 66 21.60 -2.32 12.62
C HIS A 66 20.95 -1.25 11.75
N SER A 67 20.78 -0.03 12.25
CA SER A 67 20.22 1.09 11.48
C SER A 67 21.27 1.78 10.60
N SER A 68 22.55 1.75 10.98
CA SER A 68 23.64 2.42 10.25
C SER A 68 24.31 1.55 9.18
N ARG A 69 23.83 0.32 8.98
CA ARG A 69 24.42 -0.62 8.03
C ARG A 69 24.20 -0.18 6.59
N THR A 70 25.16 -0.46 5.71
CA THR A 70 25.04 -0.19 4.28
C THR A 70 24.15 -1.25 3.60
N ILE A 71 23.19 -0.78 2.81
CA ILE A 71 22.34 -1.61 1.96
C ILE A 71 22.74 -1.49 0.50
N LEU A 72 22.49 -2.54 -0.26
CA LEU A 72 22.54 -2.55 -1.71
C LEU A 72 21.11 -2.65 -2.24
N ILE A 73 20.74 -1.69 -3.09
CA ILE A 73 19.48 -1.71 -3.82
C ILE A 73 19.83 -1.98 -5.29
N GLY A 74 19.28 -3.06 -5.84
CA GLY A 74 19.56 -3.41 -7.21
C GLY A 74 18.57 -4.42 -7.77
N GLN A 75 18.57 -4.50 -9.09
CA GLN A 75 17.84 -5.52 -9.81
C GLN A 75 18.48 -6.88 -9.59
N ARG A 76 17.65 -7.90 -9.38
CA ARG A 76 18.13 -9.27 -9.21
C ARG A 76 18.92 -9.73 -10.43
N GLN A 77 20.12 -10.25 -10.16
CA GLN A 77 21.01 -10.73 -11.21
C GLN A 77 20.50 -12.06 -11.81
N LEU A 78 20.65 -12.19 -13.12
CA LEU A 78 20.39 -13.43 -13.84
C LEU A 78 21.46 -14.48 -13.48
N LYS A 79 21.02 -15.74 -13.32
CA LYS A 79 21.95 -16.85 -13.17
C LYS A 79 22.47 -17.24 -14.54
N SER A 80 23.77 -17.06 -14.79
CA SER A 80 24.40 -17.34 -16.09
C SER A 80 24.15 -18.75 -16.63
N VAL A 81 23.97 -19.75 -15.77
CA VAL A 81 23.73 -21.15 -16.16
C VAL A 81 22.29 -21.41 -16.63
N GLN A 82 21.34 -20.54 -16.28
CA GLN A 82 19.92 -20.73 -16.58
C GLN A 82 19.42 -19.67 -17.57
N SER A 83 18.65 -20.09 -18.56
CA SER A 83 18.05 -19.18 -19.56
C SER A 83 16.76 -18.51 -19.08
N GLY A 84 16.18 -18.94 -17.96
CA GLY A 84 14.92 -18.39 -17.44
C GLY A 84 15.07 -16.96 -16.90
N GLN A 85 14.22 -16.04 -17.37
CA GLN A 85 14.28 -14.61 -17.02
C GLN A 85 13.17 -14.13 -16.08
N ALA A 86 12.30 -15.02 -15.60
CA ALA A 86 11.12 -14.65 -14.80
C ALA A 86 11.44 -13.78 -13.56
N TYR A 87 12.61 -13.97 -12.94
CA TYR A 87 13.00 -13.25 -11.73
C TYR A 87 13.93 -12.06 -11.99
N ALA A 88 14.21 -11.72 -13.26
CA ALA A 88 15.13 -10.65 -13.60
C ALA A 88 14.55 -9.28 -13.23
N HIS A 89 13.24 -9.08 -13.38
CA HIS A 89 12.61 -7.77 -13.29
C HIS A 89 12.34 -7.28 -11.86
N GLN A 90 12.61 -8.12 -10.86
CA GLN A 90 12.34 -7.81 -9.47
C GLN A 90 13.48 -7.00 -8.85
N TRP A 91 13.12 -5.90 -8.18
CA TRP A 91 14.08 -5.11 -7.40
C TRP A 91 14.23 -5.71 -6.02
N GLN A 92 15.46 -5.68 -5.51
CA GLN A 92 15.81 -6.30 -4.26
C GLN A 92 16.69 -5.38 -3.43
N ILE A 93 16.41 -5.33 -2.12
CA ILE A 93 17.27 -4.77 -1.09
C ILE A 93 18.02 -5.93 -0.42
N THR A 94 19.34 -5.81 -0.37
CA THR A 94 20.22 -6.73 0.35
C THR A 94 21.13 -5.98 1.30
N TRP A 95 21.52 -6.67 2.37
CA TRP A 95 22.50 -6.17 3.33
C TRP A 95 23.87 -6.77 3.06
N LYS A 96 24.91 -6.02 3.41
CA LYS A 96 26.27 -6.54 3.40
C LYS A 96 26.42 -7.54 4.54
N ASN A 97 26.84 -8.77 4.22
CA ASN A 97 27.04 -9.82 5.21
C ASN A 97 28.29 -9.54 6.06
N GLU A 98 28.17 -9.80 7.35
CA GLU A 98 29.30 -9.86 8.30
C GLU A 98 30.00 -11.24 8.27
N GLU A 99 31.02 -11.38 9.12
CA GLU A 99 31.83 -12.60 9.19
C GLU A 99 30.99 -13.83 9.55
N ARG A 100 31.33 -14.95 8.91
CA ARG A 100 30.79 -16.28 9.23
C ARG A 100 31.91 -17.16 9.76
N TRP A 101 31.66 -17.87 10.84
CA TRP A 101 32.63 -18.78 11.45
C TRP A 101 32.17 -20.23 11.35
N LYS A 102 33.13 -21.15 11.52
CA LYS A 102 32.86 -22.59 11.58
C LYS A 102 32.46 -22.96 13.02
N ASN A 103 31.30 -23.60 13.20
CA ASN A 103 30.90 -24.15 14.49
C ASN A 103 31.90 -25.25 14.91
N PRO A 104 32.54 -25.17 16.10
CA PRO A 104 33.55 -26.14 16.53
C PRO A 104 33.01 -27.57 16.71
N LEU A 105 31.71 -27.76 16.95
CA LEU A 105 31.13 -29.09 17.14
C LEU A 105 30.90 -29.83 15.81
N MET A 106 30.10 -29.24 14.92
CA MET A 106 29.64 -29.90 13.69
C MET A 106 30.28 -29.35 12.41
N GLY A 107 31.02 -28.24 12.50
CA GLY A 107 31.63 -27.60 11.34
C GLY A 107 30.68 -26.78 10.46
N TRP A 108 29.43 -26.54 10.90
CA TRP A 108 28.47 -25.73 10.15
C TRP A 108 28.86 -24.24 10.14
N GLY A 109 28.54 -23.55 9.05
CA GLY A 109 28.72 -22.10 8.95
C GLY A 109 27.73 -21.36 9.85
N SER A 110 28.22 -20.75 10.92
CA SER A 110 27.46 -19.94 11.87
C SER A 110 27.69 -18.45 11.62
N SER A 111 26.75 -17.60 12.06
CA SER A 111 26.82 -16.15 11.92
C SER A 111 26.10 -15.46 13.07
N ALA A 112 26.54 -14.25 13.42
CA ALA A 112 25.92 -13.41 14.44
C ALA A 112 24.98 -12.36 13.84
N ASP A 113 25.02 -12.15 12.51
CA ASP A 113 24.26 -11.08 11.87
C ASP A 113 22.81 -11.53 11.60
N PRO A 114 21.80 -10.87 12.21
CA PRO A 114 20.40 -11.21 12.01
C PRO A 114 19.90 -10.87 10.60
N MET A 115 20.55 -9.97 9.85
CA MET A 115 20.12 -9.61 8.49
C MET A 115 20.82 -10.42 7.40
N ALA A 116 21.71 -11.35 7.75
CA ALA A 116 22.56 -12.06 6.79
C ALA A 116 21.80 -12.96 5.80
N GLN A 117 20.50 -13.18 6.02
CA GLN A 117 19.60 -13.93 5.12
C GLN A 117 18.38 -13.11 4.68
N VAL A 118 18.22 -11.88 5.17
CA VAL A 118 17.06 -11.04 4.87
C VAL A 118 17.23 -10.45 3.48
N LYS A 119 16.15 -10.54 2.69
CA LYS A 119 16.08 -10.07 1.30
C LYS A 119 14.69 -9.48 1.11
N LEU A 120 14.61 -8.19 0.83
CA LEU A 120 13.34 -7.54 0.58
C LEU A 120 13.19 -7.34 -0.91
N ASN A 121 12.10 -7.86 -1.47
CA ASN A 121 11.77 -7.63 -2.86
C ASN A 121 10.65 -6.61 -2.95
N PHE A 122 10.76 -5.68 -3.89
CA PHE A 122 9.76 -4.64 -4.11
C PHE A 122 9.63 -4.34 -5.60
N ASP A 123 8.46 -3.82 -5.98
CA ASP A 123 8.22 -3.34 -7.33
C ASP A 123 8.33 -1.81 -7.34
N PRO A 124 9.14 -1.22 -8.22
CA PRO A 124 9.43 0.21 -8.21
C PRO A 124 8.24 1.08 -8.66
N MET A 125 7.21 0.50 -9.28
CA MET A 125 6.02 1.21 -9.76
C MET A 125 4.85 1.19 -8.77
N ALA A 126 4.97 0.50 -7.63
CA ALA A 126 3.87 0.28 -6.67
C ALA A 126 3.98 1.14 -5.39
N GLN A 127 4.74 2.24 -5.43
CA GLN A 127 4.91 3.17 -4.30
C GLN A 127 4.33 4.55 -4.58
#